data_AF-A0A177D0G9-F1
#
_entry.id   AF-A0A177D0G9-F1
#
_cell.length_a   1.000
_cell.length_b   1.000
_cell.length_c   1.000
_cell.angle_alpha   90.00
_cell.angle_beta   90.00
_cell.angle_gamma   90.00
#
_symmetry.space_group_name_H-M   'P 1'
#
loop_
_entity.id
_entity.type
_entity.pdbx_description
1 polymer ?
#
loop_
_entity_poly.entity_id
_entity_poly.type
_entity_poly.pdbx_seq_one_letter_code
_entity_poly.pdbx_strand_id
1 'polypeptide(L)'
;MTLGGGIRRSPLVIMARDALARRNGYTSLSYTIALKEGLRNKYRLGELFMQDNALIHTAYYLREWLELHGVHTINWPPYSPDLNLIEHL
;
A
#
# COMPACT_ATOMS: atom_id res chain seq x y z
N MET A 1 0.29 16.99 -29.10
CA MET A 1 1.06 15.74 -28.95
C MET A 1 2.35 16.07 -28.20
N THR A 2 2.45 15.72 -26.93
CA THR A 2 3.69 15.81 -26.14
C THR A 2 3.96 14.43 -25.56
N LEU A 3 4.78 13.67 -26.28
CA LEU A 3 5.37 12.42 -25.83
C LEU A 3 6.58 12.80 -24.98
N GLY A 4 6.51 12.63 -23.65
CA GLY A 4 7.62 12.98 -22.76
C GLY A 4 7.26 13.08 -21.28
N GLY A 5 6.43 12.18 -20.76
CA GLY A 5 6.19 12.08 -19.32
C GLY A 5 7.12 11.03 -18.71
N GLY A 6 8.34 11.41 -18.32
CA GLY A 6 9.18 10.51 -17.51
C GLY A 6 8.43 10.12 -16.23
N ILE A 7 8.46 8.84 -15.84
CA ILE A 7 7.86 8.37 -14.59
C ILE A 7 8.64 9.02 -13.43
N ARG A 8 8.10 10.11 -12.88
CA ARG A 8 8.68 10.76 -11.71
C ARG A 8 8.40 9.88 -10.50
N ARG A 9 9.44 9.28 -9.93
CA ARG A 9 9.34 8.57 -8.65
C ARG A 9 8.74 9.51 -7.60
N SER A 10 7.77 9.02 -6.84
CA SER A 10 7.24 9.80 -5.73
C SER A 10 8.21 9.79 -4.55
N PRO A 11 8.12 10.77 -3.63
CA PRO A 11 8.79 10.67 -2.34
C PRO A 11 8.43 9.37 -1.62
N LEU A 12 9.39 8.82 -0.90
CA LEU A 12 9.17 7.66 -0.02
C LEU A 12 8.36 8.11 1.20
N VAL A 13 7.32 7.35 1.53
CA VAL A 13 6.60 7.48 2.79
C VAL A 13 7.18 6.44 3.74
N ILE A 14 7.71 6.91 4.88
CA ILE A 14 8.23 6.02 5.91
C ILE A 14 7.09 5.66 6.85
N MET A 15 6.66 4.39 6.82
CA MET A 15 5.69 3.89 7.78
C MET A 15 6.30 3.91 9.19
N ALA A 16 5.75 4.72 10.07
CA ALA A 16 6.18 4.80 11.47
C ALA A 16 5.72 3.58 12.27
N ARG A 17 6.48 3.21 13.30
CA ARG A 17 6.08 2.16 14.26
C ARG A 17 4.91 2.66 15.11
N ASP A 18 4.02 1.75 15.45
CA ASP A 18 2.92 2.01 16.37
C ASP A 18 3.42 1.81 17.81
N ALA A 19 3.57 2.92 18.54
CA ALA A 19 4.04 2.91 19.93
C ALA A 19 3.07 2.18 20.87
N LEU A 20 1.80 2.03 20.49
CA LEU A 20 0.79 1.30 21.26
C LEU A 20 0.77 -0.20 20.93
N ALA A 21 1.49 -0.64 19.90
CA ALA A 21 1.58 -2.04 19.57
C ALA A 21 2.40 -2.79 20.63
N ARG A 22 1.93 -3.98 21.01
CA ARG A 22 2.55 -4.85 22.03
C ARG A 22 4.06 -5.11 21.87
N ARG A 23 4.58 -5.01 20.65
CA ARG A 23 6.00 -5.20 20.32
C ARG A 23 6.65 -3.98 19.65
N ASN A 24 6.03 -2.80 19.77
CA ASN A 24 6.45 -1.59 19.06
C ASN A 24 6.64 -1.85 17.54
N GLY A 25 5.70 -2.61 16.97
CA GLY A 25 5.72 -3.07 15.58
C GLY A 25 4.89 -2.19 14.68
N TYR A 26 4.63 -2.68 13.47
CA TYR A 26 3.66 -2.08 12.56
C TYR A 26 2.28 -2.69 12.77
N THR A 27 1.25 -1.86 12.64
CA THR A 27 -0.15 -2.25 12.76
C THR A 27 -0.91 -1.87 11.50
N SER A 28 -2.14 -2.35 11.40
CA SER A 28 -3.04 -1.90 10.34
C SER A 28 -3.25 -0.38 10.37
N LEU A 29 -3.22 0.25 11.56
CA LEU A 29 -3.33 1.69 11.69
C LEU A 29 -2.10 2.41 11.10
N SER A 30 -0.89 2.02 11.48
CA SER A 30 0.33 2.64 10.94
C SER A 30 0.42 2.50 9.41
N TYR A 31 -0.03 1.36 8.88
CA TYR A 31 -0.10 1.12 7.45
C TYR A 31 -1.15 2.00 6.76
N THR A 32 -2.37 2.11 7.31
CA THR A 32 -3.41 3.01 6.79
C THR A 32 -2.93 4.48 6.76
N ILE A 33 -2.16 4.92 7.76
CA ILE A 33 -1.56 6.27 7.77
C ILE A 33 -0.58 6.42 6.60
N ALA A 34 0.30 5.44 6.40
CA ALA A 34 1.25 5.45 5.28
C ALA A 34 0.54 5.47 3.92
N LEU A 35 -0.55 4.71 3.75
CA LEU A 35 -1.35 4.74 2.52
C LEU A 35 -2.07 6.08 2.32
N LYS A 36 -2.61 6.70 3.38
CA LYS A 36 -3.22 8.03 3.28
C LYS A 36 -2.24 9.09 2.76
N GLU A 37 -0.98 9.02 3.18
CA GLU A 37 0.07 9.94 2.74
C GLU A 37 0.60 9.56 1.34
N GLY A 38 0.89 8.28 1.12
CA GLY A 38 1.61 7.80 -0.04
C GLY A 38 0.74 7.51 -1.26
N LEU A 39 -0.49 7.07 -1.05
CA LEU A 39 -1.38 6.53 -2.08
C LEU A 39 -2.51 7.50 -2.46
N ARG A 40 -3.14 8.16 -1.48
CA ARG A 40 -4.40 8.92 -1.68
C ARG A 40 -4.37 9.91 -2.85
N ASN A 41 -3.28 10.66 -3.01
CA ASN A 41 -3.18 11.69 -4.06
C ASN A 41 -2.59 11.16 -5.38
N LYS A 42 -2.18 9.89 -5.43
CA LYS A 42 -1.50 9.27 -6.57
C LYS A 42 -2.34 8.19 -7.24
N TYR A 43 -3.20 7.55 -6.48
CA TYR A 43 -4.08 6.50 -6.97
C TYR A 43 -5.12 7.09 -7.91
N ARG A 44 -5.19 6.54 -9.13
CA ARG A 44 -6.13 6.94 -10.15
C ARG A 44 -7.23 5.91 -10.29
N LEU A 45 -8.43 6.38 -10.64
CA LEU A 45 -9.56 5.50 -10.90
C LEU A 45 -9.20 4.50 -12.00
N GLY A 46 -9.43 3.21 -11.74
CA GLY A 46 -9.12 2.11 -12.65
C GLY A 46 -7.72 1.48 -12.46
N GLU A 47 -6.88 2.04 -11.60
CA GLU A 47 -5.65 1.37 -11.18
C GLU A 47 -5.96 0.22 -10.21
N LEU A 48 -5.03 -0.74 -10.12
CA LEU A 48 -5.07 -1.80 -9.12
C LEU A 48 -3.89 -1.60 -8.17
N PHE A 49 -4.18 -1.57 -6.88
CA PHE A 49 -3.20 -1.47 -5.82
C PHE A 49 -2.65 -2.86 -5.48
N MET A 50 -1.33 -2.99 -5.50
CA MET A 50 -0.65 -4.23 -5.17
C MET A 50 -0.12 -4.19 -3.74
N GLN A 51 -0.46 -5.20 -2.95
CA GLN A 51 0.08 -5.47 -1.62
C GLN A 51 0.10 -7.00 -1.40
N ASP A 52 0.95 -7.48 -0.50
CA ASP A 52 0.92 -8.88 -0.07
C ASP A 52 -0.19 -9.12 0.98
N ASN A 53 -0.32 -10.36 1.44
CA ASN A 53 -1.35 -10.77 2.41
C ASN A 53 -0.89 -10.68 3.87
N ALA A 54 0.04 -9.79 4.23
CA ALA A 54 0.43 -9.61 5.63
C ALA A 54 -0.80 -9.32 6.52
N LEU A 55 -0.76 -9.73 7.79
CA LEU A 55 -1.90 -9.58 8.72
C LEU A 55 -2.38 -8.13 8.87
N ILE A 56 -1.47 -7.18 8.77
CA ILE A 56 -1.79 -5.74 8.84
C ILE A 56 -2.47 -5.23 7.56
N HIS A 57 -2.29 -5.91 6.42
CA HIS A 57 -2.86 -5.59 5.10
C HIS A 57 -4.26 -6.20 4.88
N THR A 58 -4.60 -7.23 5.65
CA THR A 58 -5.89 -7.94 5.56
C THR A 58 -6.83 -7.64 6.73
N ALA A 59 -6.36 -6.86 7.71
CA ALA A 59 -7.16 -6.42 8.85
C ALA A 59 -8.45 -5.70 8.43
N TYR A 60 -9.53 -5.92 9.19
CA TYR A 60 -10.85 -5.35 8.91
C TYR A 60 -10.83 -3.83 8.70
N TYR A 61 -10.20 -3.11 9.62
CA TYR A 61 -10.10 -1.65 9.58
C TYR A 61 -9.51 -1.12 8.26
N LEU A 62 -8.44 -1.75 7.78
CA LEU A 62 -7.82 -1.34 6.51
C LEU A 62 -8.69 -1.71 5.31
N ARG A 63 -9.32 -2.90 5.31
CA ARG A 63 -10.22 -3.29 4.21
C ARG A 63 -11.37 -2.30 4.05
N GLU A 64 -11.97 -1.88 5.15
CA GLU A 64 -13.00 -0.84 5.17
C GLU A 64 -12.46 0.50 4.64
N TRP A 65 -11.24 0.90 5.03
CA TRP A 65 -10.62 2.13 4.50
C TRP A 65 -10.39 2.05 2.99
N LEU A 66 -9.89 0.93 2.47
CA LEU A 66 -9.65 0.73 1.03
C LEU A 66 -10.97 0.82 0.24
N GLU A 67 -12.01 0.15 0.71
CA GLU A 67 -13.35 0.17 0.10
C GLU A 67 -13.93 1.59 0.08
N LEU A 68 -13.88 2.30 1.21
CA LEU A 68 -14.37 3.67 1.32
C LEU A 68 -13.66 4.65 0.36
N HIS A 69 -12.41 4.36 0.00
CA HIS A 69 -11.59 5.20 -0.88
C HIS A 69 -11.52 4.67 -2.32
N GLY A 70 -12.29 3.63 -2.67
CA GLY A 70 -12.32 3.05 -4.02
C GLY A 70 -10.98 2.43 -4.45
N VAL A 71 -10.17 2.00 -3.48
CA VAL A 71 -8.87 1.36 -3.74
C VAL A 71 -9.09 -0.13 -3.97
N HIS A 72 -8.90 -0.57 -5.21
CA HIS A 72 -9.05 -1.96 -5.60
C HIS A 72 -7.72 -2.69 -5.48
N THR A 73 -7.67 -3.75 -4.67
CA THR A 73 -6.46 -4.54 -4.49
C THR A 73 -6.39 -5.72 -5.46
N ILE A 74 -5.17 -6.06 -5.90
CA ILE A 74 -4.91 -7.31 -6.63
C ILE A 74 -5.02 -8.48 -5.65
N ASN A 75 -5.63 -9.60 -6.08
CA ASN A 75 -5.57 -10.85 -5.32
C ASN A 75 -4.14 -11.41 -5.39
N TRP A 76 -3.45 -11.46 -4.26
CA TRP A 76 -2.05 -11.88 -4.21
C TRP A 76 -1.93 -13.33 -3.72
N PRO A 77 -1.20 -14.22 -4.42
CA PRO A 77 -0.98 -15.58 -3.92
C PRO A 77 -0.04 -15.59 -2.69
N PRO A 78 -0.27 -16.50 -1.73
CA PRO A 78 0.60 -16.62 -0.56
C PRO A 78 1.98 -17.15 -0.96
N TYR A 79 3.03 -16.65 -0.28
CA TYR A 79 4.43 -17.06 -0.47
C TYR A 79 4.99 -16.84 -1.89
N SER A 80 4.54 -15.78 -2.58
CA SER A 80 5.00 -15.47 -3.94
C SER A 80 5.79 -14.16 -4.03
N PRO A 81 6.98 -14.07 -3.40
CA PRO A 81 7.85 -12.91 -3.55
C PRO A 81 8.41 -12.80 -4.98
N ASP A 82 8.55 -13.91 -5.69
CA ASP A 82 8.99 -13.97 -7.09
C ASP A 82 8.07 -13.19 -8.05
N LEU A 83 6.77 -13.14 -7.74
CA LEU A 83 5.80 -12.36 -8.50
C LEU A 83 5.87 -10.87 -8.21
N ASN A 84 6.52 -10.47 -7.10
CA ASN A 84 6.56 -9.08 -6.68
C ASN A 84 7.73 -8.34 -7.34
N LEU A 85 7.41 -7.44 -8.27
CA LEU A 85 8.40 -6.66 -9.00
C LEU A 85 9.30 -5.82 -8.08
N ILE A 86 8.82 -5.42 -6.90
CA ILE A 86 9.62 -4.63 -5.95
C ILE A 86 10.81 -5.41 -5.38
N GLU A 87 10.75 -6.75 -5.36
CA GLU A 87 11.82 -7.62 -4.85
C GLU A 87 13.04 -7.66 -5.78
N HIS A 88 12.89 -7.12 -7.00
CA HIS A 88 13.93 -7.09 -8.04
C HIS A 88 14.41 -5.67 -8.40
N LEU A 89 14.00 -4.65 -7.62
CA LEU A 89 14.43 -3.24 -7.78
C LEU A 89 15.77 -2.95 -7.10
#